data_AF-A0A521ZRR6-F1
#
_entry.id   AF-A0A521ZRR6-F1
#
_cell.length_a   1.000
_cell.length_b   1.000
_cell.length_c   1.000
_cell.angle_alpha   90.00
_cell.angle_beta   90.00
_cell.angle_gamma   90.00
#
_symmetry.space_group_name_H-M   'P 1'
#
loop_
_entity.id
_entity.type
_entity.pdbx_description
1 polymer ?
#
loop_
_entity_poly.entity_id
_entity_poly.type
_entity_poly.pdbx_seq_one_letter_code
_entity_poly.pdbx_strand_id
1 'polypeptide(L)' 'MQFSDESIDKFQILYKQHFGVDLDRKTAFEYAQKLYRAMELTYVQISQDDFEKLQKRREQTKDLTT' A
#
# COMPACT_ATOMS: atom_id res chain seq x y z
N MET A 1 7.91 14.12 -7.57
CA MET A 1 7.50 12.85 -8.19
C MET A 1 6.30 13.13 -9.08
N GLN A 2 6.31 12.63 -10.32
CA GLN A 2 5.18 12.76 -11.24
C GLN A 2 4.60 11.36 -11.47
N PHE A 3 3.33 11.17 -11.15
CA PHE A 3 2.61 9.93 -11.47
C PHE A 3 2.14 9.97 -12.93
N SER A 4 2.24 8.85 -13.63
CA SER A 4 1.66 8.73 -14.95
C SER A 4 0.14 8.75 -14.86
N ASP A 5 -0.51 9.16 -15.94
CA ASP A 5 -1.96 9.19 -16.03
C ASP A 5 -2.57 7.79 -15.79
N GLU A 6 -1.95 6.75 -16.34
CA GLU A 6 -2.33 5.35 -16.10
C GLU A 6 -2.24 4.95 -14.62
N SER A 7 -1.23 5.46 -13.89
CA SER A 7 -1.08 5.17 -12.47
C SER A 7 -2.20 5.79 -11.64
N ILE A 8 -2.64 6.99 -12.01
CA ILE A 8 -3.75 7.67 -11.35
C ILE A 8 -5.08 6.97 -11.65
N ASP A 9 -5.28 6.51 -12.89
CA ASP A 9 -6.49 5.75 -13.24
C ASP A 9 -6.57 4.45 -12.43
N LYS A 10 -5.45 3.72 -12.32
CA LYS A 10 -5.34 2.53 -11.46
C LYS A 10 -5.61 2.86 -9.99
N PHE A 11 -5.08 3.96 -9.48
CA PHE A 11 -5.31 4.39 -8.11
C PHE A 11 -6.80 4.69 -7.86
N GLN A 12 -7.48 5.37 -8.78
CA GLN A 12 -8.92 5.63 -8.68
C GLN A 12 -9.74 4.34 -8.64
N ILE A 13 -9.41 3.37 -9.51
CA ILE A 13 -10.08 2.05 -9.53
C ILE A 13 -9.92 1.35 -8.17
N LEU A 14 -8.68 1.28 -7.66
CA LEU A 14 -8.40 0.64 -6.36
C LEU A 14 -9.11 1.35 -5.21
N TYR A 15 -9.08 2.69 -5.20
CA TYR A 15 -9.73 3.48 -4.16
C TYR A 15 -11.24 3.22 -4.14
N LYS A 16 -11.88 3.17 -5.31
CA LYS A 16 -13.30 2.81 -5.43
C LYS A 16 -13.58 1.39 -4.95
N GLN A 17 -12.76 0.41 -5.34
CA GLN A 17 -12.96 -0.98 -4.93
C GLN A 17 -12.86 -1.15 -3.41
N HIS A 18 -11.95 -0.44 -2.76
CA HIS A 18 -11.73 -0.54 -1.32
C HIS A 18 -12.70 0.29 -0.49
N PHE A 19 -13.06 1.49 -0.94
CA PHE A 19 -13.82 2.47 -0.14
C PHE A 19 -15.20 2.79 -0.71
N GLY A 20 -15.54 2.34 -1.92
CA GLY A 20 -16.81 2.63 -2.58
C GLY A 20 -16.94 4.08 -3.08
N VAL A 21 -15.84 4.85 -3.11
CA VAL A 21 -15.85 6.28 -3.45
C VAL A 21 -15.11 6.52 -4.76
N ASP A 22 -15.76 7.22 -5.69
CA ASP A 22 -15.13 7.74 -6.89
C ASP A 22 -14.38 9.04 -6.57
N LEU A 23 -13.10 9.11 -6.94
CA LEU A 23 -12.29 10.32 -6.82
C LEU A 23 -12.27 11.06 -8.15
N ASP A 24 -12.32 12.39 -8.12
CA ASP A 24 -11.89 13.17 -9.28
C ASP A 24 -10.37 13.06 -9.47
N ARG A 25 -9.89 13.41 -10.67
CA ARG A 25 -8.47 13.25 -11.03
C ARG A 25 -7.53 14.05 -10.13
N LYS A 26 -7.90 15.29 -9.77
CA LYS A 26 -7.05 16.15 -8.92
C LYS A 26 -6.93 15.56 -7.52
N THR A 27 -8.04 15.13 -6.93
CA THR A 27 -8.06 14.49 -5.62
C THR A 27 -7.27 13.18 -5.63
N ALA A 28 -7.41 12.38 -6.68
CA ALA A 28 -6.63 11.15 -6.85
C ALA A 28 -5.11 11.42 -6.88
N PHE A 29 -4.66 12.46 -7.59
CA PHE A 29 -3.26 12.90 -7.58
C PHE A 29 -2.79 13.30 -6.18
N GLU A 30 -3.54 14.15 -5.48
CA GLU A 30 -3.17 14.61 -4.13
C GLU A 30 -3.08 13.44 -3.14
N TYR A 31 -4.00 12.48 -3.22
CA TYR A 31 -4.03 11.33 -2.33
C TYR A 31 -2.90 10.35 -2.65
N ALA A 32 -2.62 10.10 -3.94
CA ALA A 32 -1.49 9.29 -4.36
C ALA A 32 -0.15 9.88 -3.87
N GLN A 33 0.02 11.20 -3.94
CA GLN A 33 1.21 11.88 -3.41
C GLN A 33 1.34 11.72 -1.89
N LYS A 34 0.24 11.90 -1.14
CA LYS A 34 0.24 11.71 0.32
C LYS A 34 0.57 10.28 0.70
N LEU A 35 -0.01 9.30 0.01
CA LEU A 35 0.26 7.88 0.24
C LEU A 35 1.73 7.55 -0.01
N TYR A 36 2.26 7.98 -1.16
CA TYR A 36 3.67 7.76 -1.48
C TYR A 36 4.58 8.38 -0.43
N ARG A 37 4.29 9.60 0.02
CA ARG A 37 5.07 10.25 1.07
C ARG A 37 4.98 9.52 2.41
N ALA A 38 3.80 9.03 2.77
CA ALA A 38 3.63 8.21 3.97
C ALA A 38 4.47 6.93 3.87
N MET A 39 4.41 6.24 2.73
CA MET A 39 5.24 5.06 2.48
C MET A 39 6.74 5.38 2.57
N GLU A 40 7.23 6.46 1.97
CA GLU A 40 8.65 6.85 2.11
C GLU A 40 9.07 7.06 3.56
N LEU A 41 8.20 7.65 4.39
CA LEU A 41 8.49 7.94 5.79
C LEU A 41 8.39 6.71 6.69
N THR A 42 7.49 5.78 6.37
CA THR A 42 7.20 4.63 7.24
C THR A 42 7.80 3.32 6.74
N TYR A 43 8.25 3.25 5.49
CA TYR A 43 8.78 2.02 4.91
C TYR A 43 10.16 1.72 5.51
N VAL A 44 10.17 0.76 6.43
CA VAL A 44 11.40 0.15 6.93
C VAL A 44 11.81 -0.92 5.93
N GLN A 45 12.98 -0.76 5.32
CA GLN A 45 13.60 -1.84 4.57
C GLN A 45 13.88 -3.00 5.53
N ILE A 46 13.20 -4.11 5.32
CA ILE A 46 13.47 -5.35 6.04
C ILE A 46 14.63 -6.08 5.35
N SER A 47 15.58 -6.58 6.14
CA SER A 47 16.62 -7.47 5.59
C SER A 47 15.98 -8.79 5.14
N GLN A 48 16.62 -9.52 4.22
CA GLN A 48 16.15 -10.84 3.80
C GLN A 48 16.02 -11.79 5.01
N ASP A 49 17.00 -11.77 5.91
CA ASP A 49 17.00 -12.59 7.13
C ASP A 49 15.83 -12.24 8.07
N ASP A 50 15.52 -10.96 8.23
CA ASP A 50 14.40 -10.51 9.05
C ASP A 50 13.05 -10.86 8.43
N PHE A 51 12.97 -10.82 7.08
CA PHE A 51 11.80 -11.27 6.34
C PHE A 51 11.58 -12.78 6.53
N GLU A 52 12.62 -13.60 6.41
CA GLU A 52 12.53 -15.05 6.63
C GLU A 52 12.11 -15.39 8.07
N LYS A 53 12.67 -14.69 9.07
CA LYS A 53 12.24 -14.83 10.47
C LYS A 53 10.76 -14.45 10.66
N LEU A 54 10.30 -13.40 9.98
CA LEU A 54 8.90 -12.98 10.02
C LEU A 54 7.97 -14.03 9.42
N GLN A 55 8.33 -14.61 8.27
CA GLN A 55 7.53 -15.68 7.65
C GLN A 55 7.43 -16.91 8.56
N LYS A 56 8.55 -17.37 9.12
CA LYS A 56 8.57 -18.50 10.07
C LYS A 56 7.66 -18.26 11.27
N ARG A 57 7.67 -17.04 11.83
CA ARG A 57 6.74 -16.69 12.94
C ARG A 57 5.28 -16.74 12.51
N ARG A 58 4.95 -16.21 11.33
CA ARG A 58 3.56 -16.21 10.82
C ARG A 58 3.02 -17.62 10.61
N GLU A 59 3.85 -18.53 10.13
CA GLU A 59 3.50 -19.95 10.01
C GLU A 59 3.24 -20.58 11.39
N GLN A 60 4.11 -20.32 12.37
CA GLN A 60 3.98 -20.85 13.73
C GLN A 60 2.75 -20.31 14.48
N THR A 61 2.32 -19.08 14.20
CA THR A 61 1.17 -18.46 14.86
C THR A 61 -0.13 -18.58 14.07
N LYS A 62 -0.11 -19.26 12.92
CA LYS A 62 -1.27 -19.36 12.01
C LYS A 62 -2.47 -20.07 12.63
N ASP A 63 -2.19 -21.00 13.55
CA ASP A 63 -3.20 -21.84 14.21
C ASP A 63 -3.65 -21.29 15.58
N LEU A 64 -3.07 -20.19 16.06
CA LEU A 64 -3.40 -19.59 17.37
C LEU A 64 -4.60 -18.62 17.32
N THR A 65 -5.19 -18.41 16.16
CA THR A 65 -6.32 -17.49 15.94
C THR A 65 -7.61 -18.18 15.49
N THR A 66 -7.76 -19.49 15.74
CA THR A 66 -9.03 -20.22 15.58
C THR A 66 -9.70 -20.41 16.93
#